data_AF-A0A920GFD9-F1
#
_entry.id   AF-A0A920GFD9-F1
#
_cell.length_a   1.000
_cell.length_b   1.000
_cell.length_c   1.000
_cell.angle_alpha   90.00
_cell.angle_beta   90.00
_cell.angle_gamma   90.00
#
_symmetry.space_group_name_H-M   'P 1'
#
loop_
_entity.id
_entity.type
_entity.pdbx_description
1 polymer ?
#
loop_
_entity_poly.entity_id
_entity_poly.type
_entity_poly.pdbx_seq_one_letter_code
_entity_poly.pdbx_strand_id
1 'polypeptide(L)'
;MMAWVYYESNKYDSAINMADSFVKNHPENELVPYALYLKAMSYYERIFDVERDTKMTLKAKEAFENLIYRFPNSEYSRESKLKIELARSNLAGSKCYRKILPKTKSFFCSNKRYQRVITEFETTDQTPEALLRLTECYLSLGH
;
A
#
# COMPACT_ATOMS: atom_id res chain seq x y z
N MET A 1 -26.99 0.56 -2.10
CA MET A 1 -26.33 1.86 -2.39
C MET A 1 -25.64 1.79 -3.75
N MET A 2 -25.76 2.81 -4.60
CA MET A 2 -25.22 2.80 -5.98
C MET A 2 -23.70 2.59 -6.07
N ALA A 3 -22.94 3.01 -5.05
CA ALA A 3 -21.49 2.79 -5.00
C ALA A 3 -21.11 1.30 -5.04
N TRP A 4 -21.92 0.43 -4.42
CA TRP A 4 -21.69 -1.02 -4.43
C TRP A 4 -21.89 -1.62 -5.83
N VAL A 5 -22.93 -1.20 -6.54
CA VAL A 5 -23.20 -1.65 -7.93
C VAL A 5 -22.05 -1.29 -8.87
N TYR A 6 -21.50 -0.08 -8.73
CA TYR A 6 -20.33 0.35 -9.51
C TYR A 6 -19.06 -0.42 -9.13
N TYR A 7 -18.88 -0.73 -7.84
CA TYR A 7 -17.76 -1.54 -7.37
C TYR A 7 -17.83 -2.96 -7.94
N GLU A 8 -19.00 -3.60 -7.87
CA GLU A 8 -19.23 -4.94 -8.44
C GLU A 8 -19.06 -4.97 -9.96
N SER A 9 -19.41 -3.87 -10.64
CA SER A 9 -19.21 -3.69 -12.08
C SER A 9 -17.76 -3.35 -12.48
N ASN A 10 -16.79 -3.42 -11.55
CA ASN A 10 -15.39 -2.98 -11.73
C ASN A 10 -15.22 -1.50 -12.17
N LYS A 11 -16.25 -0.67 -11.99
CA LYS A 11 -16.23 0.77 -12.31
C LYS A 11 -15.77 1.58 -11.10
N TYR A 12 -14.52 1.37 -10.71
CA TYR A 12 -13.96 1.93 -9.47
C TYR A 12 -13.99 3.47 -9.40
N ASP A 13 -13.72 4.17 -10.50
CA ASP A 13 -13.78 5.64 -10.52
C ASP A 13 -15.21 6.15 -10.26
N SER A 14 -16.22 5.49 -10.84
CA SER A 14 -17.63 5.78 -10.57
C SER A 14 -18.04 5.43 -9.14
N ALA A 15 -17.55 4.31 -8.61
CA ALA A 15 -17.80 3.89 -7.23
C ALA A 15 -17.26 4.91 -6.22
N ILE A 16 -16.04 5.41 -6.44
CA ILE A 16 -15.41 6.44 -5.60
C ILE A 16 -16.21 7.73 -5.62
N ASN A 17 -16.59 8.23 -6.81
CA ASN A 17 -17.37 9.46 -6.94
C ASN A 17 -18.74 9.37 -6.26
N MET A 18 -19.38 8.20 -6.37
CA MET A 18 -20.66 7.94 -5.74
C MET A 18 -20.53 7.83 -4.20
N ALA A 19 -19.46 7.19 -3.72
CA ALA A 19 -19.16 7.13 -2.30
C ALA A 19 -18.91 8.53 -1.72
N ASP A 20 -18.10 9.36 -2.39
CA ASP A 20 -17.82 10.73 -1.94
C ASP A 20 -19.07 11.61 -1.93
N SER A 21 -19.92 11.47 -2.95
CA SER A 21 -21.19 12.19 -3.02
C SER A 21 -22.15 11.75 -1.91
N PHE A 22 -22.20 10.46 -1.59
CA PHE A 22 -23.02 9.94 -0.48
C PHE A 22 -22.55 10.48 0.87
N VAL A 23 -21.24 10.45 1.14
CA VAL A 23 -20.68 11.00 2.39
C VAL A 23 -20.94 12.50 2.51
N LYS A 24 -20.89 13.24 1.40
CA LYS A 24 -21.18 14.68 1.38
C LYS A 24 -22.65 15.00 1.60
N ASN A 25 -23.55 14.24 0.97
CA ASN A 25 -24.99 14.49 1.04
C ASN A 25 -25.62 13.97 2.33
N HIS A 26 -25.06 12.91 2.91
CA HIS A 26 -25.61 12.22 4.08
C HIS A 26 -24.53 11.90 5.13
N PRO A 27 -23.91 12.92 5.76
CA PRO A 27 -22.77 12.73 6.66
C PRO A 27 -23.09 11.98 7.97
N GLU A 28 -24.35 11.99 8.41
CA GLU A 28 -24.81 11.37 9.67
C GLU A 28 -25.40 9.97 9.49
N ASN A 29 -25.43 9.46 8.26
CA ASN A 29 -26.04 8.17 7.97
C ASN A 29 -25.14 7.01 8.47
N GLU A 30 -25.74 5.97 9.04
CA GLU A 30 -25.04 4.77 9.52
C GLU A 30 -24.29 4.01 8.40
N LEU A 31 -24.63 4.26 7.14
CA LEU A 31 -23.97 3.68 5.96
C LEU A 31 -22.71 4.45 5.52
N VAL A 32 -22.38 5.58 6.14
CA VAL A 32 -21.17 6.37 5.83
C VAL A 32 -19.87 5.57 6.00
N PRO A 33 -19.66 4.79 7.08
CA PRO A 33 -18.49 3.91 7.20
C PRO A 33 -18.39 2.90 6.06
N TYR A 34 -19.52 2.35 5.60
CA TYR A 34 -19.57 1.42 4.48
C TYR A 34 -19.22 2.09 3.14
N ALA A 35 -19.70 3.32 2.92
CA ALA A 35 -19.33 4.11 1.74
C ALA A 35 -17.82 4.41 1.69
N LEU A 36 -17.25 4.82 2.81
CA LEU A 36 -15.80 5.07 2.93
C LEU A 36 -14.99 3.78 2.74
N TYR A 37 -15.51 2.65 3.23
CA TYR A 37 -14.90 1.34 3.03
C TYR A 37 -14.86 0.96 1.55
N LEU A 38 -15.98 1.09 0.83
CA LEU A 38 -16.05 0.84 -0.61
C LEU A 38 -15.11 1.75 -1.41
N LYS A 39 -14.96 3.02 -1.01
CA LYS A 39 -13.98 3.93 -1.62
C LYS A 39 -12.55 3.43 -1.43
N ALA A 40 -12.18 3.04 -0.21
CA ALA A 40 -10.85 2.52 0.09
C ALA A 40 -10.58 1.20 -0.64
N MET A 41 -11.56 0.31 -0.68
CA MET A 41 -11.48 -0.96 -1.39
C MET A 41 -11.35 -0.77 -2.90
N SER A 42 -12.05 0.22 -3.48
CA SER A 42 -11.92 0.58 -4.89
C SER A 42 -10.51 1.07 -5.25
N TYR A 43 -9.78 1.71 -4.34
CA TYR A 43 -8.36 2.01 -4.55
C TYR A 43 -7.47 0.78 -4.39
N TYR A 44 -7.80 -0.09 -3.44
CA TYR A 44 -7.04 -1.31 -3.17
C TYR A 44 -7.08 -2.30 -4.33
N GLU A 45 -8.25 -2.55 -4.92
CA GLU A 45 -8.42 -3.44 -6.07
C GLU A 45 -7.71 -2.93 -7.34
N ARG A 46 -7.44 -1.63 -7.43
CA ARG A 46 -6.67 -1.04 -8.53
C ARG A 46 -5.17 -1.24 -8.40
N ILE A 47 -4.70 -1.87 -7.33
CA ILE A 47 -3.28 -2.23 -7.16
C ILE A 47 -3.02 -3.48 -8.01
N PHE A 48 -2.87 -3.29 -9.33
CA PHE A 48 -2.55 -4.38 -10.28
C PHE A 48 -1.08 -4.83 -10.19
N ASP A 49 -0.16 -3.90 -9.90
CA ASP A 49 1.28 -4.17 -9.85
C ASP A 49 1.91 -3.32 -8.73
N VAL A 50 2.21 -3.97 -7.60
CA VAL A 50 2.76 -3.37 -6.39
C VAL A 50 4.12 -2.69 -6.65
N GLU A 51 4.88 -3.18 -7.64
CA GLU A 51 6.20 -2.64 -7.97
C GLU A 51 6.12 -1.33 -8.74
N ARG A 52 5.10 -1.16 -9.58
CA ARG A 52 4.93 0.02 -10.45
C ARG A 52 4.04 1.10 -9.83
N ASP A 53 2.96 0.72 -9.14
CA ASP A 53 1.92 1.66 -8.72
C ASP A 53 1.88 1.94 -7.21
N THR A 54 3.04 2.35 -6.66
CA THR A 54 3.13 2.81 -5.26
C THR A 54 2.16 3.95 -4.93
N LYS A 55 1.71 4.71 -5.95
CA LYS A 55 0.76 5.81 -5.79
C LYS A 55 -0.65 5.32 -5.42
N MET A 56 -1.12 4.22 -6.01
CA MET A 56 -2.46 3.68 -5.70
C MET A 56 -2.46 3.03 -4.32
N THR A 57 -1.38 2.33 -3.95
CA THR A 57 -1.21 1.77 -2.60
C THR A 57 -1.24 2.84 -1.52
N LEU A 58 -0.59 3.98 -1.75
CA LEU A 58 -0.64 5.12 -0.82
C LEU A 58 -2.05 5.70 -0.69
N LYS A 59 -2.77 5.90 -1.81
CA LYS A 59 -4.16 6.37 -1.80
C LYS A 59 -5.10 5.40 -1.07
N ALA A 60 -4.96 4.10 -1.29
CA ALA A 60 -5.74 3.08 -0.61
C ALA A 60 -5.49 3.13 0.91
N LYS A 61 -4.21 3.19 1.31
CA LYS A 61 -3.80 3.32 2.71
C LYS A 61 -4.41 4.58 3.36
N GLU A 62 -4.28 5.74 2.74
CA GLU A 62 -4.86 7.00 3.24
C GLU A 62 -6.38 6.91 3.38
N ALA A 63 -7.07 6.28 2.42
CA ALA A 63 -8.52 6.10 2.48
C ALA A 63 -8.93 5.20 3.67
N PHE A 64 -8.22 4.09 3.91
CA PHE A 64 -8.48 3.23 5.06
C PHE A 64 -8.12 3.92 6.40
N GLU A 65 -7.03 4.68 6.46
CA GLU A 65 -6.64 5.45 7.65
C GLU A 65 -7.69 6.52 7.97
N ASN A 66 -8.25 7.19 6.96
CA ASN A 66 -9.37 8.12 7.13
C ASN A 66 -10.64 7.45 7.68
N LEU A 67 -10.96 6.23 7.23
CA LEU A 67 -12.09 5.47 7.77
C LEU A 67 -11.90 5.16 9.25
N ILE A 68 -10.71 4.66 9.64
CA ILE A 68 -10.41 4.31 11.03
C ILE A 68 -10.38 5.55 11.92
N TYR A 69 -9.85 6.66 11.41
CA TYR A 69 -9.80 7.92 12.15
C TYR A 69 -11.20 8.46 12.45
N ARG A 70 -12.12 8.40 11.47
CA ARG A 70 -13.50 8.88 11.63
C ARG A 70 -14.40 7.89 12.37
N PHE A 71 -14.23 6.60 12.12
CA PHE A 71 -15.10 5.52 12.62
C PHE A 71 -14.29 4.36 13.23
N PRO A 72 -13.58 4.59 14.35
CA PRO A 72 -12.68 3.62 14.94
C PRO A 72 -13.37 2.33 15.42
N ASN A 73 -14.65 2.43 15.79
CA ASN A 73 -15.46 1.34 16.33
C ASN A 73 -16.39 0.69 15.29
N SER A 74 -16.28 1.05 14.01
CA SER A 74 -17.08 0.41 12.95
C SER A 74 -16.62 -1.03 12.72
N GLU A 75 -17.53 -1.89 12.26
CA GLU A 75 -17.21 -3.29 11.90
C GLU A 75 -16.09 -3.34 10.83
N TYR A 76 -16.06 -2.36 9.93
CA TYR A 76 -15.07 -2.21 8.87
C TYR A 76 -13.68 -1.74 9.35
N SER A 77 -13.57 -1.22 10.58
CA SER A 77 -12.31 -0.71 11.13
C SER A 77 -11.28 -1.84 11.30
N ARG A 78 -11.71 -3.02 11.77
CA ARG A 78 -10.82 -4.17 11.97
C ARG A 78 -10.26 -4.68 10.64
N GLU A 79 -11.11 -4.84 9.64
CA GLU A 79 -10.67 -5.25 8.30
C GLU A 79 -9.77 -4.21 7.65
N SER A 80 -10.10 -2.93 7.79
CA SER A 80 -9.31 -1.82 7.26
C SER A 80 -7.88 -1.80 7.83
N LYS A 81 -7.72 -2.10 9.13
CA LYS A 81 -6.39 -2.23 9.76
C LYS A 81 -5.56 -3.33 9.12
N LEU A 82 -6.16 -4.51 8.89
CA LEU A 82 -5.47 -5.62 8.23
C LEU A 82 -5.05 -5.24 6.80
N LYS A 83 -5.92 -4.56 6.05
CA LYS A 83 -5.61 -4.11 4.69
C LYS A 83 -4.51 -3.04 4.66
N ILE A 84 -4.45 -2.15 5.65
CA ILE A 84 -3.37 -1.17 5.80
C ILE A 84 -2.02 -1.87 6.03
N GLU A 85 -1.97 -2.86 6.90
CA GLU A 85 -0.73 -3.61 7.17
C GLU A 85 -0.25 -4.37 5.92
N LEU A 86 -1.16 -4.99 5.18
CA LEU A 86 -0.85 -5.60 3.88
C LEU A 86 -0.33 -4.55 2.87
N ALA A 87 -0.98 -3.40 2.77
CA ALA A 87 -0.54 -2.31 1.89
C ALA A 87 0.85 -1.76 2.29
N ARG A 88 1.16 -1.72 3.59
CA ARG A 88 2.48 -1.33 4.12
C ARG A 88 3.55 -2.34 3.75
N SER A 89 3.28 -3.65 3.92
CA SER A 89 4.19 -4.72 3.52
C SER A 89 4.48 -4.67 2.01
N ASN A 90 3.43 -4.52 1.20
CA ASN A 90 3.55 -4.34 -0.25
C ASN A 90 4.41 -3.12 -0.64
N LEU A 91 4.21 -1.98 0.05
CA LEU A 91 5.00 -0.77 -0.19
C LEU A 91 6.47 -0.94 0.21
N ALA A 92 6.73 -1.63 1.33
CA ALA A 92 8.09 -1.96 1.77
C ALA A 92 8.79 -2.84 0.73
N GLY A 93 8.10 -3.88 0.24
CA GLY A 93 8.63 -4.77 -0.78
C GLY A 93 8.97 -4.07 -2.09
N SER A 94 8.05 -3.24 -2.60
CA SER A 94 8.25 -2.43 -3.80
C SER A 94 9.46 -1.49 -3.69
N LYS A 95 9.63 -0.83 -2.54
CA LYS A 95 10.76 0.07 -2.28
C LYS A 95 12.08 -0.69 -2.17
N CYS A 96 12.07 -1.84 -1.51
CA CYS A 96 13.22 -2.68 -1.30
C CYS A 96 13.69 -3.29 -2.64
N TYR A 97 12.82 -3.96 -3.39
CA TYR A 97 13.13 -4.49 -4.72
C TYR A 97 13.65 -3.42 -5.70
N ARG A 98 13.00 -2.24 -5.75
CA ARG A 98 13.47 -1.12 -6.58
C ARG A 98 14.85 -0.60 -6.18
N LYS A 99 15.20 -0.72 -4.90
CA LYS A 99 16.49 -0.32 -4.34
C LYS A 99 17.55 -1.41 -4.51
N ILE A 100 17.12 -2.67 -4.65
CA ILE A 100 17.93 -3.84 -4.96
C ILE A 100 18.25 -3.98 -6.46
N LEU A 101 17.33 -3.69 -7.37
CA LEU A 101 17.58 -3.81 -8.80
C LEU A 101 18.72 -2.86 -9.23
N PRO A 102 19.88 -3.40 -9.66
CA PRO A 102 20.97 -2.57 -10.13
C PRO A 102 20.62 -2.05 -11.52
N LYS A 103 20.29 -0.76 -11.64
CA LYS A 103 20.03 -0.18 -12.98
C LYS A 103 21.24 -0.24 -13.90
N THR A 104 22.45 -0.33 -13.37
CA THR A 104 23.69 -0.46 -14.15
C THR A 104 24.84 -0.62 -13.17
N LYS A 105 25.61 -1.72 -13.26
CA LYS A 105 27.04 -1.95 -12.91
C LYS A 105 27.74 -1.14 -11.78
N SER A 106 27.03 -0.51 -10.86
CA SER A 106 27.60 0.37 -9.83
C SER A 106 27.33 -0.21 -8.46
N PHE A 107 28.09 -1.25 -8.12
CA PHE A 107 28.08 -1.92 -6.81
C PHE A 107 28.35 -0.95 -5.65
N PHE A 108 29.10 0.13 -5.92
CA PHE A 108 29.50 1.14 -4.92
C PHE A 108 28.30 1.95 -4.36
N CYS A 109 27.28 2.23 -5.18
CA CYS A 109 26.11 3.01 -4.74
C CYS A 109 25.03 2.15 -4.04
N SER A 110 25.13 0.82 -4.14
CA SER A 110 24.11 -0.08 -3.60
C SER A 110 24.32 -0.43 -2.12
N ASN A 111 25.56 -0.40 -1.59
CA ASN A 111 25.83 -0.82 -0.20
C ASN A 111 25.12 0.07 0.85
N LYS A 112 25.27 1.41 0.76
CA LYS A 112 24.53 2.36 1.64
C LYS A 112 23.01 2.24 1.49
N ARG A 113 22.53 1.78 0.32
CA ARG A 113 21.10 1.58 0.07
C ARG A 113 20.60 0.31 0.76
N TYR A 114 21.34 -0.80 0.68
CA TYR A 114 21.01 -2.04 1.39
C TYR A 114 21.03 -1.88 2.90
N GLN A 115 22.07 -1.24 3.45
CA GLN A 115 22.13 -0.93 4.88
C GLN A 115 20.88 -0.17 5.37
N ARG A 116 20.45 0.83 4.60
CA ARG A 116 19.26 1.63 4.94
C ARG A 116 17.95 0.84 4.83
N VAL A 117 17.87 -0.19 3.99
CA VAL A 117 16.72 -1.12 3.97
C VAL A 117 16.74 -1.98 5.22
N ILE A 118 17.89 -2.56 5.56
CA ILE A 118 18.03 -3.41 6.75
C ILE A 118 17.62 -2.62 8.00
N THR A 119 18.09 -1.39 8.17
CA THR A 119 17.73 -0.56 9.33
C THR A 119 16.29 -0.06 9.35
N GLU A 120 15.65 0.14 8.18
CA GLU A 120 14.27 0.66 8.11
C GLU A 120 13.20 -0.45 8.11
N PHE A 121 13.57 -1.70 7.80
CA PHE A 121 12.62 -2.78 7.47
C PHE A 121 13.00 -4.14 8.10
N GLU A 122 13.60 -4.14 9.31
CA GLU A 122 14.15 -5.32 10.00
C GLU A 122 13.19 -6.53 10.08
N THR A 123 11.88 -6.31 10.13
CA THR A 123 10.84 -7.32 10.39
C THR A 123 10.11 -7.84 9.15
N THR A 124 10.43 -7.37 7.96
CA THR A 124 9.76 -7.81 6.72
C THR A 124 10.48 -8.97 6.05
N ASP A 125 9.76 -9.83 5.32
CA ASP A 125 10.30 -11.00 4.58
C ASP A 125 11.43 -10.68 3.57
N GLN A 126 11.72 -9.40 3.35
CA GLN A 126 12.74 -8.92 2.42
C GLN A 126 14.11 -8.64 3.05
N THR A 127 14.25 -8.70 4.38
CA THR A 127 15.57 -8.60 5.04
C THR A 127 16.59 -9.65 4.58
N PRO A 128 16.23 -10.94 4.41
CA PRO A 128 17.17 -11.97 3.97
C PRO A 128 17.73 -11.70 2.57
N GLU A 129 16.86 -11.24 1.65
CA GLU A 129 17.27 -10.91 0.28
C GLU A 129 18.17 -9.67 0.24
N ALA A 130 17.87 -8.65 1.04
CA ALA A 130 18.72 -7.46 1.16
C ALA A 130 20.12 -7.80 1.71
N LEU A 131 20.22 -8.72 2.69
CA LEU A 131 21.48 -9.22 3.24
C LEU A 131 22.28 -10.01 2.19
N LEU A 132 21.63 -10.91 1.44
CA LEU A 132 22.27 -11.68 0.37
C LEU A 132 22.93 -10.75 -0.66
N ARG A 133 22.20 -9.73 -1.14
CA ARG A 133 22.70 -8.76 -2.13
C ARG A 133 23.84 -7.89 -1.60
N LEU A 134 23.82 -7.59 -0.30
CA LEU A 134 24.89 -6.89 0.37
C LEU A 134 26.17 -7.75 0.40
N THR A 135 26.05 -9.05 0.68
CA THR A 135 27.19 -9.99 0.60
C THR A 135 27.73 -10.15 -0.82
N GLU A 136 26.86 -10.25 -1.85
CA GLU A 136 27.28 -10.24 -3.26
C GLU A 136 28.07 -8.97 -3.62
N CYS A 137 27.64 -7.81 -3.09
CA CYS A 137 28.37 -6.55 -3.29
C CYS A 137 29.76 -6.58 -2.66
N TYR A 138 29.92 -7.08 -1.44
CA TYR A 138 31.25 -7.21 -0.81
C TYR A 138 32.16 -8.16 -1.58
N LEU A 139 31.66 -9.33 -1.97
CA LEU A 139 32.41 -10.30 -2.78
C LEU A 139 32.85 -9.70 -4.13
N SER A 140 31.98 -8.92 -4.79
CA SER A 140 32.31 -8.26 -6.05
C SER A 140 33.33 -7.13 -5.91
N LEU A 141 33.46 -6.55 -4.71
CA LEU A 141 34.44 -5.49 -4.42
C LEU A 141 35.82 -6.06 -4.01
N GLY A 142 35.96 -7.38 -3.93
CA GLY A 142 37.23 -8.04 -3.58
C GLY A 142 37.58 -7.95 -2.09
N HIS A 143 36.57 -7.78 -1.24
CA HIS A 143 36.69 -7.85 0.22
C HIS A 143 36.11 -9.16 0.76
#